data_AF-E9CK84-F1
#
_entry.id   AF-E9CK84-F1
#
_cell.length_a   1.000
_cell.length_b   1.000
_cell.length_c   1.000
_cell.angle_alpha   90.00
_cell.angle_beta   90.00
_cell.angle_gamma   90.00
#
_symmetry.space_group_name_H-M   'P 1'
#
loop_
_entity.id
_entity.type
_entity.pdbx_description
1 polymer ?
#
loop_
_entity_poly.entity_id
_entity_poly.type
_entity_poly.pdbx_seq_one_letter_code
_entity_poly.pdbx_strand_id
1 'polypeptide(L)'
;AGAMQILLIDINEQMYRLIGASSSSRQRHHMDMVKPIFTLRENEVLYWSSMGKTYGEIAAIAGISVSTVKFHMGNIVSKLGG
;
A
#
# COMPACT_ATOMS: atom_id res chain seq x y z
N ALA A 1 24.51 -27.75 -33.03
CA ALA A 1 23.87 -27.92 -31.71
C ALA A 1 23.39 -26.61 -31.05
N GLY A 2 23.81 -25.40 -31.49
CA GLY A 2 23.44 -24.13 -30.82
C GLY A 2 22.15 -23.44 -31.27
N ALA A 3 21.57 -23.78 -32.43
CA ALA A 3 20.41 -23.07 -32.97
C ALA A 3 19.16 -23.19 -32.08
N MET A 4 18.92 -24.37 -31.50
CA MET A 4 17.79 -24.58 -30.58
C MET A 4 17.98 -23.82 -29.26
N GLN A 5 19.21 -23.72 -28.78
CA GLN A 5 19.51 -23.03 -27.54
C GLN A 5 19.28 -21.53 -27.66
N ILE A 6 19.62 -20.95 -28.82
CA ILE A 6 19.36 -19.54 -29.13
C ILE A 6 17.85 -19.26 -29.23
N LEU A 7 17.09 -20.14 -29.89
CA LEU A 7 15.63 -20.00 -29.98
C LEU A 7 14.96 -20.03 -28.60
N LEU A 8 15.42 -20.90 -27.70
CA LEU A 8 14.89 -20.97 -26.35
C LEU A 8 15.20 -19.71 -25.52
N ILE A 9 16.40 -19.15 -25.69
CA ILE A 9 16.79 -17.90 -25.02
C ILE A 9 15.92 -16.74 -25.52
N ASP A 10 15.72 -16.64 -26.83
CA ASP A 10 14.93 -15.58 -27.46
C ASP A 10 13.44 -15.64 -27.04
N ILE A 11 12.85 -16.84 -27.02
CA ILE A 11 11.47 -17.04 -26.55
C ILE A 11 11.32 -16.63 -25.09
N ASN A 12 12.28 -17.00 -24.24
CA ASN A 12 12.25 -16.66 -22.82
C ASN A 12 12.39 -15.15 -22.60
N GLU A 13 13.28 -14.49 -23.34
CA GLU A 13 13.42 -13.02 -23.33
C GLU A 13 12.12 -12.32 -23.76
N GLN A 14 11.49 -12.80 -24.84
CA GLN A 14 10.21 -12.26 -25.30
C GLN A 14 9.09 -12.45 -24.26
N MET A 15 9.05 -13.57 -23.54
CA MET A 15 8.10 -13.82 -22.45
C MET A 15 8.25 -12.79 -21.33
N TYR A 16 9.48 -12.54 -20.85
CA TYR A 16 9.72 -11.54 -19.80
C TYR A 16 9.35 -10.13 -20.26
N ARG A 17 9.57 -9.80 -21.54
CA ARG A 17 9.16 -8.51 -22.11
C ARG A 17 7.65 -8.33 -22.12
N LEU A 18 6.87 -9.36 -22.45
CA LEU A 18 5.41 -9.31 -22.42
C LEU A 18 4.86 -9.17 -20.99
N ILE A 19 5.49 -9.84 -20.01
CA ILE A 19 5.14 -9.73 -18.60
C ILE A 19 5.48 -8.33 -18.05
N GLY A 20 6.63 -7.76 -18.42
CA GLY A 20 7.06 -6.42 -17.97
C GLY A 20 6.39 -5.24 -18.68
N ALA A 21 5.98 -5.41 -19.94
CA ALA A 21 5.36 -4.35 -20.74
C ALA A 21 3.89 -4.07 -20.36
N SER A 22 3.23 -4.99 -19.67
CA SER A 22 1.80 -4.86 -19.34
C SER A 22 1.51 -3.96 -18.12
N SER A 23 2.53 -3.45 -17.43
CA SER A 23 2.32 -2.83 -16.10
C SER A 23 2.90 -1.42 -15.92
N SER A 24 3.59 -0.84 -16.92
CA SER A 24 4.56 0.23 -16.61
C SER A 24 4.11 1.69 -16.84
N SER A 25 2.95 1.94 -17.46
CA SER A 25 2.52 3.34 -17.74
C SER A 25 1.06 3.69 -17.43
N ARG A 26 0.12 2.73 -17.41
CA ARG A 26 -1.30 3.05 -17.17
C ARG A 26 -1.74 2.96 -15.71
N GLN A 27 -1.02 2.21 -14.87
CA GLN A 27 -1.33 2.10 -13.43
C GLN A 27 -0.91 3.33 -12.61
N ARG A 28 0.15 4.03 -13.01
CA ARG A 28 0.69 5.16 -12.24
C ARG A 28 -0.25 6.38 -12.21
N HIS A 29 -1.01 6.61 -13.29
CA HIS A 29 -2.00 7.70 -13.33
C HIS A 29 -3.31 7.40 -12.60
N HIS A 30 -3.63 6.14 -12.31
CA HIS A 30 -4.89 5.81 -11.62
C HIS A 30 -4.80 6.04 -10.11
N MET A 31 -3.61 5.93 -9.50
CA MET A 31 -3.43 6.21 -8.07
C MET A 31 -3.56 7.69 -7.73
N ASP A 32 -3.30 8.60 -8.67
CA ASP A 32 -3.43 10.05 -8.45
C ASP A 32 -4.89 10.53 -8.40
N MET A 33 -5.85 9.73 -8.88
CA MET A 33 -7.28 10.13 -8.94
C MET A 33 -8.12 9.58 -7.79
N VAL A 34 -7.66 8.56 -7.07
CA VAL A 34 -8.39 8.00 -5.92
C VAL A 34 -7.92 8.69 -4.65
N LYS A 35 -8.68 9.68 -4.20
CA LYS A 35 -8.44 10.31 -2.90
C LYS A 35 -8.37 9.23 -1.81
N PRO A 36 -7.32 9.18 -0.96
CA PRO A 36 -7.20 8.16 0.05
C PRO A 36 -8.34 8.24 1.06
N ILE A 37 -8.90 7.10 1.44
CA ILE A 37 -10.02 6.98 2.40
C ILE A 37 -9.62 7.57 3.76
N PHE A 38 -8.39 7.27 4.20
CA PHE A 38 -7.81 7.76 5.44
C PHE A 38 -6.78 8.85 5.18
N THR A 39 -6.73 9.82 6.09
CA THR A 39 -5.64 10.79 6.20
C THR A 39 -4.34 10.10 6.64
N LEU A 40 -3.22 10.80 6.51
CA LEU A 40 -1.92 10.29 6.97
C LEU A 40 -1.93 9.92 8.46
N ARG A 41 -2.56 10.75 9.32
CA ARG A 41 -2.66 10.45 10.76
C ARG A 41 -3.58 9.29 11.08
N GLU A 42 -4.70 9.17 10.38
CA GLU A 42 -5.57 8.00 10.53
C GLU A 42 -4.86 6.72 10.07
N ASN A 43 -4.09 6.75 8.97
CA ASN A 43 -3.30 5.61 8.52
C ASN A 43 -2.23 5.20 9.53
N GLU A 44 -1.53 6.16 10.14
CA GLU A 44 -0.52 5.88 11.16
C GLU A 44 -1.14 5.26 12.42
N VAL A 45 -2.25 5.82 12.91
CA VAL A 45 -3.00 5.26 14.06
C VAL A 45 -3.53 3.87 13.74
N LEU A 46 -4.09 3.66 12.55
CA LEU A 46 -4.59 2.37 12.08
C LEU A 46 -3.48 1.32 11.98
N TYR A 47 -2.32 1.69 11.46
CA TYR A 47 -1.15 0.82 11.34
C TYR A 47 -0.68 0.31 12.71
N TRP A 48 -0.47 1.21 13.68
CA TRP A 48 -0.02 0.75 15.00
C TRP A 48 -1.10 -0.05 15.74
N SER A 49 -2.37 0.28 15.50
CA SER A 49 -3.49 -0.50 16.04
C SER A 49 -3.52 -1.92 15.46
N SER A 50 -3.28 -2.10 14.15
CA SER A 50 -3.23 -3.43 13.52
C SER A 50 -2.02 -4.25 13.98
N MET A 51 -0.95 -3.58 14.40
CA MET A 51 0.21 -4.19 15.07
C MET A 51 -0.02 -4.50 16.57
N GLY A 52 -1.23 -4.27 17.09
CA GLY A 52 -1.62 -4.61 18.45
C GLY A 52 -1.19 -3.61 19.53
N LYS A 53 -0.82 -2.38 19.15
CA LYS A 53 -0.45 -1.34 20.12
C LYS A 53 -1.67 -0.78 20.85
N THR A 54 -1.51 -0.53 22.14
CA THR A 54 -2.51 0.17 22.95
C THR A 54 -2.57 1.66 22.60
N TYR A 55 -3.67 2.35 22.87
CA TYR A 55 -3.78 3.79 22.59
C TYR A 55 -2.71 4.62 23.30
N GLY A 56 -2.22 4.19 24.46
CA GLY A 56 -1.11 4.82 25.17
C GLY A 56 0.23 4.70 24.41
N GLU A 57 0.53 3.50 23.91
CA GLU A 57 1.73 3.28 23.08
C GLU A 57 1.64 4.03 21.75
N ILE A 58 0.48 4.03 21.10
CA ILE A 58 0.26 4.77 19.84
C ILE A 58 0.45 6.27 20.07
N ALA A 59 -0.09 6.81 21.17
CA ALA A 59 0.10 8.21 21.55
C ALA A 59 1.59 8.55 21.72
N ALA A 60 2.34 7.68 22.40
CA ALA A 60 3.78 7.85 22.57
C ALA A 60 4.56 7.77 21.26
N ILE A 61 4.23 6.82 20.36
CA ILE A 61 4.91 6.64 19.06
C ILE A 61 4.60 7.81 18.12
N ALA A 62 3.34 8.22 18.01
CA ALA A 62 2.89 9.26 17.08
C ALA A 62 3.08 10.70 17.62
N GLY A 63 3.50 10.86 18.87
CA GLY A 63 3.73 12.17 19.49
C GLY A 63 2.46 12.99 19.69
N ILE A 64 1.34 12.34 20.02
CA ILE A 64 0.02 12.96 20.23
C ILE A 64 -0.60 12.47 21.55
N SER A 65 -1.69 13.09 22.01
CA SER A 65 -2.39 12.61 23.21
C SER A 65 -3.24 11.36 22.92
N VAL A 66 -3.52 10.59 23.97
CA VAL A 66 -4.46 9.44 23.91
C VAL A 66 -5.86 9.88 23.46
N SER A 67 -6.31 11.08 23.82
CA SER A 67 -7.58 11.64 23.33
C SER A 67 -7.57 11.86 21.82
N THR A 68 -6.46 12.34 21.25
CA THR A 68 -6.30 12.50 19.80
C THR A 68 -6.24 11.15 19.08
N VAL A 69 -5.62 10.13 19.66
CA VAL A 69 -5.67 8.75 19.13
C VAL A 69 -7.12 8.25 19.05
N LYS A 70 -7.90 8.42 20.13
CA LYS A 70 -9.32 8.04 20.15
C LYS A 70 -10.14 8.80 19.11
N PHE A 71 -9.88 10.10 18.92
CA PHE A 71 -10.52 10.91 17.89
C PHE A 71 -10.24 10.35 16.47
N HIS A 72 -8.98 10.07 16.15
CA HIS A 72 -8.64 9.46 14.86
C HIS A 72 -9.26 8.08 14.68
N MET A 73 -9.29 7.25 15.75
CA MET A 73 -9.95 5.94 15.71
C MET A 73 -11.46 6.04 15.46
N GLY A 74 -12.12 7.03 16.07
CA GLY A 74 -13.53 7.32 15.78
C GLY A 74 -13.77 7.61 14.30
N ASN A 75 -12.95 8.48 13.71
CA ASN A 75 -13.05 8.79 12.27
C ASN A 75 -12.76 7.57 11.38
N ILE A 76 -11.79 6.72 11.76
CA ILE A 76 -11.48 5.49 11.03
C ILE A 76 -12.70 4.56 11.01
N VAL A 77 -13.33 4.32 12.16
CA VAL A 77 -14.52 3.45 12.27
C VAL A 77 -15.68 4.01 11.44
N SER A 78 -15.96 5.32 11.54
CA SER A 78 -17.01 5.96 10.73
C SER A 78 -16.75 5.84 9.22
N LYS A 79 -15.50 5.89 8.77
CA LYS A 79 -15.13 5.72 7.36
C LYS A 79 -15.21 4.28 6.87
N LEU A 80 -15.10 3.30 7.77
CA LEU A 80 -15.20 1.87 7.45
C LEU A 80 -16.64 1.34 7.45
N GLY A 81 -17.64 2.19 7.73
CA GLY A 81 -19.05 1.79 7.80
C GLY A 81 -19.57 1.54 9.20
N GLY A 82 -18.97 2.19 10.20
CA GLY A 82 -19.60 2.39 11.52
C GLY A 82 -20.83 3.28 11.46
#